data_AF-A0A6N7M4L2-F1
#
_entry.id   AF-A0A6N7M4L2-F1
#
_cell.length_a   1.000
_cell.length_b   1.000
_cell.length_c   1.000
_cell.angle_alpha   90.00
_cell.angle_beta   90.00
_cell.angle_gamma   90.00
#
_symmetry.space_group_name_H-M   'P 1'
#
loop_
_entity.id
_entity.type
_entity.pdbx_description
1 polymer ?
#
loop_
_entity_poly.entity_id
_entity_poly.type
_entity_poly.pdbx_seq_one_letter_code
_entity_poly.pdbx_strand_id
1 'polypeptide(L)'
;MSWNHRRHCATYLRTYIFPYFDNTALADLRALEIEGFQSWLLKQPCRGNEEQTLSPTTCNHVAQACRLITRWAIRQRVLTHDPFVGVESLAMQPKRRGIFTMEEVKRIFAADWPDPGARVLNMLAAACGFTSTFWRRSFAEVSGIERIKPGTYYFHW
;
A
#
# COMPACT_ATOMS: atom_id res chain seq x y z
N MET A 1 15.40 2.00 -1.68
CA MET A 1 14.05 1.63 -2.19
C MET A 1 13.80 0.17 -1.81
N SER A 2 12.83 -0.13 -0.92
CA SER A 2 12.61 -1.50 -0.43
C SER A 2 11.99 -2.41 -1.50
N TRP A 3 12.20 -3.72 -1.41
CA TRP A 3 11.69 -4.72 -2.36
C TRP A 3 10.16 -4.64 -2.55
N ASN A 4 9.41 -4.43 -1.46
CA ASN A 4 7.96 -4.25 -1.51
C ASN A 4 7.54 -3.05 -2.36
N HIS A 5 8.26 -1.92 -2.24
CA HIS A 5 7.95 -0.73 -3.01
C HIS A 5 8.10 -0.97 -4.52
N ARG A 6 9.17 -1.67 -4.95
CA ARG A 6 9.35 -2.03 -6.37
C ARG A 6 8.23 -2.92 -6.89
N ARG A 7 7.78 -3.90 -6.09
CA ARG A 7 6.68 -4.81 -6.45
C ARG A 7 5.35 -4.09 -6.61
N HIS A 8 5.04 -3.15 -5.71
CA HIS A 8 3.85 -2.32 -5.80
C HIS A 8 3.87 -1.43 -7.04
N CYS A 9 4.99 -0.74 -7.32
CA CYS A 9 5.14 0.06 -8.54
C CYS A 9 4.94 -0.78 -9.81
N ALA A 10 5.53 -1.97 -9.90
CA ALA A 10 5.34 -2.87 -11.04
C ALA A 10 3.88 -3.29 -11.21
N THR A 11 3.16 -3.46 -10.11
CA THR A 11 1.72 -3.79 -10.15
C THR A 11 0.92 -2.60 -10.67
N TYR A 12 1.16 -1.39 -10.14
CA TYR A 12 0.47 -0.18 -10.58
C TYR A 12 0.67 0.11 -12.07
N LEU A 13 1.89 -0.13 -12.56
CA LEU A 13 2.22 0.00 -13.97
C LEU A 13 1.35 -0.90 -14.86
N ARG A 14 1.34 -2.20 -14.57
CA ARG A 14 0.65 -3.20 -15.39
C ARG A 14 -0.87 -3.12 -15.29
N THR A 15 -1.38 -2.77 -14.11
CA THR A 15 -2.83 -2.79 -13.85
C THR A 15 -3.52 -1.48 -14.21
N TYR A 16 -2.86 -0.33 -14.07
CA TYR A 16 -3.53 0.96 -14.20
C TYR A 16 -2.89 1.87 -15.23
N ILE A 17 -1.56 2.03 -15.19
CA ILE A 17 -0.88 3.04 -16.02
C ILE A 17 -0.86 2.60 -17.49
N PHE A 18 -0.39 1.39 -17.79
CA PHE A 18 -0.36 0.92 -19.19
C PHE A 18 -1.75 0.78 -19.83
N PRO A 19 -2.76 0.20 -19.17
CA PRO A 19 -4.09 0.07 -19.78
C PRO A 19 -4.77 1.41 -20.12
N TYR A 20 -4.46 2.48 -19.38
CA TYR A 20 -5.02 3.80 -19.66
C TYR A 20 -4.26 4.55 -20.76
N PHE A 21 -2.92 4.47 -20.75
CA PHE A 21 -2.06 5.23 -21.66
C PHE A 21 -1.54 4.43 -22.87
N ASP A 22 -2.11 3.26 -23.17
CA ASP A 22 -1.58 2.28 -24.13
C ASP A 22 -1.27 2.88 -25.52
N ASN A 23 -2.10 3.84 -25.96
CA ASN A 23 -1.94 4.52 -27.25
C ASN A 23 -1.53 6.00 -27.13
N THR A 24 -1.15 6.47 -25.94
CA THR A 24 -0.77 7.87 -25.72
C THR A 24 0.75 8.00 -25.79
N ALA A 25 1.24 8.77 -26.76
CA ALA A 25 2.65 9.11 -26.79
C ALA A 25 3.02 9.91 -25.55
N LEU A 26 4.15 9.57 -24.94
CA LEU A 26 4.61 10.22 -23.71
C LEU A 26 4.82 11.73 -23.88
N ALA A 27 5.14 12.17 -25.10
CA ALA A 27 5.34 13.57 -25.45
C ALA A 27 4.04 14.40 -25.45
N ASP A 28 2.89 13.75 -25.64
CA ASP A 28 1.57 14.41 -25.74
C ASP A 28 0.82 14.44 -24.41
N LEU A 29 1.43 13.96 -23.33
CA LEU A 29 0.84 14.02 -21.99
C LEU A 29 0.74 15.47 -21.52
N ARG A 30 -0.48 15.95 -21.26
CA ARG A 30 -0.75 17.24 -20.62
C ARG A 30 -1.48 17.01 -19.31
N ALA A 31 -1.73 18.09 -18.56
CA ALA A 31 -2.40 18.02 -17.27
C ALA A 31 -3.83 17.43 -17.36
N LEU A 32 -4.54 17.73 -18.46
CA LEU A 32 -5.91 17.25 -18.68
C LEU A 32 -5.99 15.71 -18.74
N GLU A 33 -5.02 15.06 -19.38
CA GLU A 33 -4.93 13.60 -19.48
C GLU A 33 -4.62 13.00 -18.10
N ILE A 34 -3.85 13.68 -17.26
CA ILE A 34 -3.56 13.24 -15.89
C ILE A 34 -4.79 13.37 -14.99
N GLU A 35 -5.57 14.46 -15.11
CA GLU A 35 -6.84 14.62 -14.38
C GLU A 35 -7.88 13.60 -14.84
N GLY A 36 -7.95 13.34 -16.15
CA GLY A 36 -8.74 12.27 -16.73
C GLY A 36 -8.34 10.89 -16.19
N PHE A 37 -7.03 10.65 -16.04
CA PHE A 37 -6.50 9.43 -15.45
C PHE A 37 -6.87 9.29 -13.97
N GLN A 38 -6.74 10.36 -13.17
CA GLN A 38 -7.18 10.35 -11.77
C GLN A 38 -8.69 10.07 -11.64
N SER A 39 -9.50 10.68 -12.49
CA SER A 39 -10.95 10.46 -12.53
C SER A 39 -11.31 9.04 -12.95
N TRP A 40 -10.55 8.45 -13.87
CA TRP A 40 -10.69 7.05 -14.27
C TRP A 40 -10.29 6.10 -13.14
N LEU A 41 -9.18 6.37 -12.44
CA LEU A 41 -8.71 5.58 -11.30
C LEU A 41 -9.74 5.50 -10.17
N LEU A 42 -10.45 6.60 -9.89
CA LEU A 42 -11.51 6.63 -8.88
C LEU A 42 -12.70 5.71 -9.20
N LYS A 43 -12.90 5.35 -10.47
CA LYS A 43 -13.96 4.46 -10.93
C LYS A 43 -13.51 3.00 -11.03
N GLN A 44 -12.21 2.74 -10.88
CA GLN A 44 -11.67 1.39 -10.98
C GLN A 44 -12.01 0.58 -9.71
N PRO A 45 -12.34 -0.72 -9.86
CA PRO A 45 -12.65 -1.58 -8.73
C PRO A 45 -11.41 -1.86 -7.88
N CYS A 46 -11.64 -2.04 -6.58
CA CYS A 46 -10.63 -2.44 -5.62
C CYS A 46 -10.27 -3.91 -5.84
N ARG A 47 -8.97 -4.22 -5.74
CA ARG A 47 -8.48 -5.57 -5.95
C ARG A 47 -8.99 -6.49 -4.83
N GLY A 48 -9.85 -7.44 -5.18
CA GLY A 48 -10.45 -8.40 -4.25
C GLY A 48 -11.84 -8.01 -3.75
N ASN A 49 -12.38 -6.86 -4.18
CA ASN A 49 -13.78 -6.51 -3.98
C ASN A 49 -14.27 -5.63 -5.13
N GLU A 50 -15.00 -6.22 -6.06
CA GLU A 50 -15.51 -5.54 -7.27
C GLU A 50 -16.59 -4.48 -6.97
N GLU A 51 -17.22 -4.55 -5.79
CA GLU A 51 -18.24 -3.59 -5.35
C GLU A 51 -17.63 -2.32 -4.74
N GLN A 52 -16.34 -2.35 -4.38
CA GLN A 52 -15.66 -1.20 -3.78
C GLN A 52 -14.75 -0.53 -4.81
N THR A 53 -14.76 0.80 -4.84
CA THR A 53 -13.83 1.57 -5.64
C THR A 53 -12.45 1.67 -4.96
N LEU A 54 -11.44 1.99 -5.75
CA LEU A 54 -10.10 2.25 -5.23
C LEU A 54 -10.08 3.40 -4.22
N SER A 55 -9.35 3.19 -3.12
CA SER A 55 -9.16 4.24 -2.15
C SER A 55 -8.39 5.43 -2.75
N PRO A 56 -8.69 6.68 -2.35
CA PRO A 56 -7.93 7.86 -2.78
C PRO A 56 -6.43 7.74 -2.48
N THR A 57 -6.07 7.03 -1.40
CA THR A 57 -4.67 6.75 -1.05
C THR A 57 -3.98 5.89 -2.11
N THR A 58 -4.66 4.85 -2.59
CA THR A 58 -4.13 3.99 -3.66
C THR A 58 -4.00 4.76 -4.97
N CYS A 59 -5.01 5.56 -5.34
CA CYS A 59 -4.97 6.40 -6.52
C CYS A 59 -3.78 7.37 -6.48
N ASN A 60 -3.55 8.02 -5.34
CA ASN A 60 -2.38 8.89 -5.14
C ASN A 60 -1.05 8.11 -5.27
N HIS A 61 -0.95 6.89 -4.74
CA HIS A 61 0.26 6.07 -4.93
C HIS A 61 0.50 5.70 -6.40
N VAL A 62 -0.56 5.40 -7.16
CA VAL A 62 -0.47 5.14 -8.60
C VAL A 62 -0.03 6.41 -9.34
N ALA A 63 -0.63 7.57 -9.03
CA ALA A 63 -0.26 8.86 -9.60
C ALA A 63 1.21 9.22 -9.30
N GLN A 64 1.71 8.94 -8.09
CA GLN A 64 3.11 9.13 -7.73
C GLN A 64 4.05 8.22 -8.55
N ALA A 65 3.65 6.97 -8.80
CA ALA A 65 4.42 6.08 -9.68
C ALA A 65 4.48 6.63 -11.11
N CYS A 66 3.37 7.17 -11.62
CA CYS A 66 3.33 7.83 -12.93
C CYS A 66 4.22 9.09 -12.95
N ARG A 67 4.18 9.91 -11.90
CA ARG A 67 5.03 11.11 -11.76
C ARG A 67 6.53 10.80 -11.74
N LEU A 68 6.93 9.65 -11.20
CA LEU A 68 8.33 9.21 -11.27
C LEU A 68 8.77 8.92 -12.71
N ILE A 69 7.87 8.39 -13.54
CA ILE A 69 8.14 8.10 -14.96
C ILE A 69 8.25 9.40 -15.75
N THR A 70 7.31 10.34 -15.57
CA THR A 70 7.36 11.64 -16.26
C THR A 70 8.61 12.43 -15.85
N ARG A 71 8.98 12.45 -14.57
CA ARG A 71 10.23 13.06 -14.11
C ARG A 71 11.48 12.42 -14.71
N TRP A 72 11.48 11.09 -14.89
CA TRP A 72 12.57 10.42 -15.59
C TRP A 72 12.61 10.85 -17.07
N ALA A 73 11.46 10.89 -17.74
CA ALA A 73 11.36 11.29 -19.14
C ALA A 73 11.75 12.74 -19.41
N ILE A 74 11.44 13.67 -18.49
CA ILE A 74 11.90 15.06 -18.55
C ILE A 74 13.43 15.12 -18.44
N ARG A 75 14.03 14.35 -17.53
CA ARG A 75 15.50 14.26 -17.42
C ARG A 75 16.15 13.70 -18.69
N GLN A 76 15.48 12.80 -19.39
CA GLN A 76 15.91 12.28 -20.69
C GLN A 76 15.54 13.19 -21.87
N ARG A 77 14.94 14.36 -21.62
CA ARG A 77 14.45 15.31 -22.63
C ARG A 77 13.43 14.71 -23.61
N VAL A 78 12.75 13.63 -23.22
CA VAL A 78 11.61 13.07 -23.95
C VAL A 78 10.37 13.93 -23.74
N LEU A 79 10.23 14.47 -22.53
CA LEU A 79 9.18 15.42 -22.16
C LEU A 79 9.79 16.80 -21.93
N THR A 80 9.13 17.84 -22.45
CA THR A 80 9.55 19.24 -22.30
C THR A 80 8.97 19.90 -21.05
N HIS A 81 7.84 19.39 -20.55
CA HIS A 81 7.12 19.94 -19.40
C HIS A 81 6.64 18.82 -18.46
N ASP A 82 6.38 19.15 -17.19
CA ASP A 82 5.79 18.21 -16.23
C ASP A 82 4.26 18.29 -16.29
N PRO A 83 3.55 17.23 -16.75
CA PRO A 83 2.10 17.23 -16.86
C PRO A 83 1.41 17.16 -15.50
N PHE A 84 2.15 16.93 -14.40
CA PHE A 84 1.61 16.98 -13.04
C PHE A 84 1.63 18.38 -12.42
N VAL A 85 2.09 19.40 -13.14
CA VAL A 85 2.03 20.80 -12.66
C VAL A 85 0.58 21.27 -12.72
N GLY A 86 0.06 21.74 -11.57
CA GLY A 86 -1.33 22.19 -11.44
C GLY A 86 -2.34 21.09 -11.09
N VAL A 87 -1.95 19.81 -11.17
CA VAL A 87 -2.82 18.69 -10.80
C VAL A 87 -2.79 18.49 -9.28
N GLU A 88 -3.95 18.64 -8.63
CA GLU A 88 -4.08 18.41 -7.20
C GLU A 88 -4.06 16.92 -6.85
N SER A 89 -3.62 16.60 -5.64
CA SER A 89 -3.72 15.25 -5.10
C SER A 89 -5.12 15.02 -4.53
N LEU A 90 -5.63 13.79 -4.67
CA LEU A 90 -6.96 13.47 -4.17
C LEU A 90 -7.01 13.63 -2.64
N ALA A 91 -8.04 14.32 -2.15
CA ALA A 91 -8.24 14.56 -0.73
C ALA A 91 -8.32 13.22 0.02
N MET A 92 -7.42 13.03 0.98
CA MET A 92 -7.39 11.83 1.81
C MET A 92 -7.98 12.16 3.17
N GLN A 93 -9.01 11.41 3.56
CA GLN A 93 -9.37 11.32 4.97
C GLN A 93 -8.43 10.29 5.62
N PRO A 94 -7.51 10.69 6.51
CA PRO A 94 -6.62 9.75 7.15
C PRO A 94 -7.46 8.75 7.94
N LYS A 95 -7.36 7.46 7.60
CA LYS A 95 -8.00 6.40 8.38
C LYS A 95 -7.43 6.49 9.79
N ARG A 96 -8.24 6.98 10.75
CA ARG A 96 -7.86 7.01 12.16
C ARG A 96 -7.60 5.58 12.59
N ARG A 97 -6.34 5.23 12.79
CA ARG A 97 -5.98 3.99 13.48
C ARG A 97 -6.25 4.27 14.95
N GLY A 98 -7.30 3.67 15.49
CA GLY A 98 -7.57 3.70 16.92
C GLY A 98 -6.38 3.13 17.69
N ILE A 99 -6.04 3.75 18.80
CA ILE A 99 -5.13 3.16 19.78
C ILE A 99 -6.00 2.35 20.73
N PHE A 100 -5.61 1.12 21.02
CA PHE A 100 -6.33 0.32 22.00
C PHE A 100 -6.24 0.97 23.38
N THR A 101 -7.39 1.08 24.02
CA THR A 101 -7.47 1.38 25.44
C THR A 101 -6.98 0.18 26.26
N MET A 102 -6.54 0.42 27.49
CA MET A 102 -6.09 -0.65 28.39
C MET A 102 -7.17 -1.72 28.62
N GLU A 103 -8.45 -1.33 28.62
CA GLU A 103 -9.58 -2.24 28.79
C GLU A 103 -9.80 -3.16 27.57
N GLU A 104 -9.59 -2.65 26.37
CA GLU A 104 -9.63 -3.47 25.15
C GLU A 104 -8.46 -4.44 25.10
N VAL A 105 -7.26 -4.00 25.49
CA VAL A 105 -6.08 -4.86 25.60
C VAL A 105 -6.32 -6.01 26.57
N LYS A 106 -6.87 -5.72 27.76
CA LYS A 106 -7.22 -6.75 28.75
C LYS A 106 -8.24 -7.75 28.19
N ARG A 107 -9.25 -7.29 27.46
CA ARG A 107 -10.25 -8.16 26.81
C ARG A 107 -9.62 -9.06 25.75
N ILE A 108 -8.73 -8.52 24.92
CA ILE A 108 -8.02 -9.27 23.87
C ILE A 108 -7.18 -10.41 24.48
N PHE A 109 -6.46 -10.15 25.58
CA PHE A 109 -5.61 -11.15 26.23
C PHE A 109 -6.35 -12.08 27.20
N ALA A 110 -7.61 -11.79 27.50
CA ALA A 110 -8.50 -12.66 28.27
C ALA A 110 -9.32 -13.64 27.39
N ALA A 111 -9.41 -13.38 26.08
CA ALA A 111 -10.03 -14.30 25.13
C ALA A 111 -9.27 -15.64 25.06
N ASP A 112 -9.93 -16.69 24.56
CA ASP A 112 -9.28 -17.97 24.32
C ASP A 112 -8.43 -17.89 23.04
N TRP A 113 -7.15 -18.21 23.17
CA TRP A 113 -6.19 -18.14 22.06
C TRP A 113 -5.90 -19.55 21.56
N PRO A 114 -6.13 -19.85 20.27
CA PRO A 114 -5.88 -21.19 19.71
C PRO A 114 -4.42 -21.65 19.86
N ASP A 115 -3.49 -20.69 19.87
CA ASP A 115 -2.07 -20.93 20.08
C ASP A 115 -1.57 -20.11 21.28
N PRO A 116 -1.13 -20.77 22.37
CA PRO A 116 -0.49 -20.11 23.51
C PRO A 116 0.75 -19.30 23.13
N GLY A 117 1.50 -19.72 22.10
CA GLY A 117 2.68 -19.00 21.60
C GLY A 117 2.32 -17.63 21.03
N ALA A 118 1.30 -17.58 20.17
CA ALA A 118 0.76 -16.33 19.65
C ALA A 118 0.32 -15.36 20.75
N ARG A 119 -0.27 -15.86 21.85
CA ARG A 119 -0.70 -15.03 22.98
C ARG A 119 0.49 -14.33 23.67
N VAL A 120 1.52 -15.10 24.04
CA VAL A 120 2.72 -14.57 24.72
C VAL A 120 3.46 -13.57 23.81
N LEU A 121 3.54 -13.88 22.52
CA LEU A 121 4.21 -13.00 21.55
C LEU A 121 3.49 -11.66 21.35
N ASN A 122 2.16 -11.69 21.23
CA ASN A 122 1.39 -10.45 21.14
C ASN A 122 1.49 -9.63 22.43
N MET A 123 1.59 -10.28 23.60
CA MET A 123 1.80 -9.60 24.88
C MET A 123 3.16 -8.91 24.94
N LEU A 124 4.23 -9.59 24.50
CA LEU A 124 5.56 -9.01 24.41
C LEU A 124 5.61 -7.83 23.43
N ALA A 125 4.98 -7.97 22.26
CA ALA A 125 4.89 -6.90 21.28
C ALA A 125 4.14 -5.67 21.82
N ALA A 126 3.06 -5.89 22.57
CA ALA A 126 2.28 -4.83 23.21
C ALA A 126 3.09 -4.10 24.31
N ALA A 127 3.91 -4.83 25.08
CA ALA A 127 4.73 -4.25 26.14
C ALA A 127 5.96 -3.48 25.60
N CYS A 128 6.59 -3.98 24.53
CA CYS A 128 7.84 -3.44 23.99
C CYS A 128 7.65 -2.50 22.78
N GLY A 129 6.42 -2.36 22.26
CA GLY A 129 6.14 -1.53 21.08
C GLY A 129 6.73 -2.08 19.77
N PHE A 130 6.90 -3.40 19.67
CA PHE A 130 7.51 -3.99 18.49
C PHE A 130 6.60 -3.93 17.26
N THR A 131 7.18 -3.54 16.12
CA THR A 131 6.49 -3.66 14.84
C THR A 131 6.37 -5.12 14.44
N SER A 132 5.29 -5.46 13.73
CA SER A 132 5.04 -6.83 13.30
C SER A 132 6.13 -7.42 12.41
N THR A 133 6.87 -6.58 11.71
CA THR A 133 8.05 -6.95 10.92
C THR A 133 9.26 -7.30 11.78
N PHE A 134 9.48 -6.59 12.89
CA PHE A 134 10.57 -6.91 13.81
C PHE A 134 10.34 -8.27 14.46
N TRP A 135 9.12 -8.53 14.95
CA TRP A 135 8.78 -9.83 15.56
C TRP A 135 9.02 -10.99 14.58
N ARG A 136 8.52 -10.89 13.33
CA ARG A 136 8.60 -12.01 12.37
C ARG A 136 10.04 -12.39 12.04
N ARG A 137 10.96 -11.44 12.13
CA ARG A 137 12.37 -11.65 11.83
C ARG A 137 13.13 -12.21 13.04
N SER A 138 12.98 -11.58 14.20
CA SER A 138 13.67 -12.02 15.43
C SER A 138 13.17 -13.38 15.92
N PHE A 139 11.89 -13.71 15.74
CA PHE A 139 11.36 -15.01 16.14
C PHE A 139 11.85 -16.15 15.23
N ALA A 140 11.99 -15.90 13.91
CA ALA A 140 12.56 -16.86 12.98
C ALA A 140 14.04 -17.15 13.28
N GLU A 141 14.79 -16.14 13.74
CA GLU A 141 16.20 -16.29 14.13
C GLU A 141 16.38 -17.00 15.48
N VAL A 142 15.49 -16.76 16.46
CA VAL A 142 15.63 -17.32 17.82
C VAL A 142 15.03 -18.72 17.96
N SER A 143 13.98 -19.06 17.21
CA SER A 143 13.28 -20.35 17.38
C SER A 143 13.88 -21.51 16.56
N GLY A 144 14.75 -21.24 15.57
CA GLY A 144 15.26 -22.26 14.65
C GLY A 144 14.17 -22.95 13.80
N ILE A 145 12.93 -22.46 13.85
CA ILE A 145 11.79 -23.01 13.13
C ILE A 145 11.71 -22.32 11.77
N GLU A 146 12.21 -23.00 10.73
CA GLU A 146 11.94 -22.62 9.35
C GLU A 146 10.44 -22.69 9.07
N ARG A 147 9.88 -21.56 8.61
CA ARG A 147 8.56 -21.39 7.97
C ARG A 147 7.57 -22.52 8.29
N ILE A 148 6.81 -22.38 9.39
CA ILE A 148 5.57 -23.15 9.56
C ILE A 148 4.53 -22.62 8.56
N LYS A 149 4.64 -23.08 7.30
CA LYS A 149 3.68 -23.00 6.19
C LYS A 149 3.15 -21.60 5.80
N PRO A 150 2.72 -21.39 4.54
CA PRO A 150 2.10 -20.15 4.09
C PRO A 150 0.66 -20.09 4.60
N GLY A 151 0.52 -19.87 5.91
CA GLY A 151 -0.74 -19.65 6.59
C GLY A 151 -0.79 -18.20 7.01
N THR A 152 -1.55 -17.41 6.27
CA THR A 152 -1.79 -16.01 6.51
C THR A 152 -2.41 -15.78 7.89
N TYR A 153 -1.59 -15.46 8.90
CA TYR A 153 -2.11 -14.85 10.13
C TYR A 153 -2.42 -13.38 9.84
N TYR A 154 -3.56 -13.13 9.20
CA TYR A 154 -4.25 -11.86 9.33
C TYR A 154 -5.12 -11.95 10.58
N PHE A 155 -4.99 -10.97 11.47
CA PHE A 155 -6.19 -10.46 12.12
C PHE A 155 -7.11 -10.01 10.97
N HIS A 156 -8.23 -10.69 10.76
CA HIS A 156 -9.35 -10.07 10.08
C HIS A 156 -9.75 -8.88 10.97
N TRP A 157 -9.42 -7.67 10.51
CA TRP A 157 -10.06 -6.45 10.95
C TRP A 157 -11.30 -6.24 10.11
#